data_AF-A0A1I4LLV7-F1
#
_entry.id   AF-A0A1I4LLV7-F1
#
_cell.length_a   1.000
_cell.length_b   1.000
_cell.length_c   1.000
_cell.angle_alpha   90.00
_cell.angle_beta   90.00
_cell.angle_gamma   90.00
#
_symmetry.space_group_name_H-M   'P 1'
#
loop_
_entity.id
_entity.type
_entity.pdbx_description
1 polymer ?
#
loop_
_entity_poly.entity_id
_entity_poly.type
_entity_poly.pdbx_seq_one_letter_code
_entity_poly.pdbx_strand_id
1 'polypeptide(L)'
;MSKSFEERMKELEEGYDNMPPSVSPDEIIQGVEKKSKKKTSWKRIYTFGGTLAAAGIAALLVMSQQGTAPGTEGLGTAPGDEEQETPDGGVQEAPAEPEDETPPELTEERAVEVMTAYRESFETLVNETDSQRVESYESLDGVRQHFEEVMSEDLAQWMTDSYFREESDGIYVVAMDAPTWLQEDQSFTLEQEARDHVRIVQERNNEMLGHVEMVYHAVYNGDRWILDEIVSTQLDEGNTAGENAGSGDEAAASAAQSVVDYLISQDLTRLSELVHPEEGVLFSPYVYIQQDEAQVFQAEDIETFFQNEQQYVWGTQDGSGRPIEMTPSSYYEEYIYDPGLSDPDEINVGETSQRGNVQNNIQDVFPEATVVEFYVEGSGESADMNWSALNVVMKQDDSGEWKLVALVNDEWTI
;
A
#
# COMPACT_ATOMS: atom_id res chain seq x y z
N MET A 1 33.30 -0.39 -23.48
CA MET A 1 32.55 0.73 -22.88
C MET A 1 31.46 0.06 -22.07
N SER A 2 31.39 0.31 -20.76
CA SER A 2 30.24 -0.11 -19.97
C SER A 2 29.01 0.58 -20.56
N LYS A 3 27.89 -0.15 -20.65
CA LYS A 3 26.62 0.43 -21.08
C LYS A 3 26.17 1.45 -20.03
N SER A 4 25.42 2.48 -20.42
CA SER A 4 24.75 3.32 -19.43
C SER A 4 23.68 2.52 -18.68
N PHE A 5 23.27 2.97 -17.50
CA PHE A 5 22.19 2.35 -16.74
C PHE A 5 20.89 2.27 -17.57
N GLU A 6 20.54 3.34 -18.28
CA GLU A 6 19.39 3.39 -19.19
C GLU A 6 19.50 2.37 -20.33
N GLU A 7 20.69 2.24 -20.94
CA GLU A 7 20.95 1.21 -21.97
C GLU A 7 20.84 -0.21 -21.40
N ARG A 8 21.09 -0.38 -20.09
CA ARG A 8 20.99 -1.68 -19.40
C ARG A 8 19.53 -2.02 -19.10
N MET A 9 18.74 -1.08 -18.57
CA MET A 9 17.31 -1.28 -18.32
C MET A 9 16.55 -1.63 -19.61
N LYS A 10 16.83 -0.91 -20.70
CA LYS A 10 16.26 -1.21 -22.01
C LYS A 10 16.60 -2.61 -22.53
N GLU A 11 17.81 -3.11 -22.25
CA GLU A 11 18.20 -4.47 -22.62
C GLU A 11 17.47 -5.53 -21.77
N LEU A 12 17.19 -5.22 -20.51
CA LEU A 12 16.39 -6.09 -19.64
C LEU A 12 14.94 -6.16 -20.12
N GLU A 13 14.36 -5.03 -20.51
CA GLU A 13 13.03 -4.93 -21.13
C GLU A 13 12.96 -5.74 -22.44
N GLU A 14 13.87 -5.50 -23.38
CA GLU A 14 13.96 -6.26 -24.64
C GLU A 14 14.20 -7.76 -24.38
N GLY A 15 14.92 -8.13 -23.32
CA GLY A 15 15.14 -9.52 -22.93
C GLY A 15 13.90 -10.20 -22.36
N TYR A 16 13.06 -9.46 -21.64
CA TYR A 16 11.84 -9.95 -20.99
C TYR A 16 10.75 -10.24 -22.02
N ASP A 17 10.53 -9.33 -22.97
CA ASP A 17 9.58 -9.50 -24.08
C ASP A 17 9.90 -10.71 -24.97
N ASN A 18 11.18 -11.12 -24.98
CA ASN A 18 11.67 -12.26 -25.75
C ASN A 18 11.81 -13.54 -24.89
N MET A 19 11.43 -13.51 -23.61
CA MET A 19 11.45 -14.66 -22.73
C MET A 19 10.26 -15.58 -23.06
N PRO A 20 10.48 -16.89 -23.29
CA PRO A 20 9.35 -17.81 -23.45
C PRO A 20 8.51 -17.79 -22.16
N PRO A 21 7.16 -17.89 -22.26
CA PRO A 21 6.29 -17.87 -21.10
C PRO A 21 6.76 -18.90 -20.08
N SER A 22 6.78 -18.49 -18.81
CA SER A 22 7.25 -19.31 -17.69
C SER A 22 6.57 -20.68 -17.74
N VAL A 23 7.41 -21.71 -17.80
CA VAL A 23 6.97 -23.11 -17.78
C VAL A 23 6.38 -23.34 -16.40
N SER A 24 5.04 -23.43 -16.32
CA SER A 24 4.37 -23.64 -15.04
C SER A 24 4.87 -24.92 -14.36
N PRO A 25 4.78 -25.05 -13.03
CA PRO A 25 5.07 -26.30 -12.32
C PRO A 25 4.34 -27.52 -12.92
N ASP A 26 3.18 -27.32 -13.55
CA ASP A 26 2.42 -28.37 -14.24
C ASP A 26 3.10 -28.88 -15.52
N GLU A 27 3.88 -28.05 -16.22
CA GLU A 27 4.67 -28.47 -17.39
C GLU A 27 5.96 -29.21 -16.98
N ILE A 28 6.54 -28.88 -15.81
CA ILE A 28 7.64 -29.65 -15.21
C ILE A 28 7.15 -31.05 -14.80
N ILE A 29 5.94 -31.15 -14.26
CA ILE A 29 5.30 -32.43 -13.91
C ILE A 29 4.97 -33.26 -15.18
N GLN A 30 4.48 -32.64 -16.26
CA GLN A 30 4.27 -33.34 -17.54
C GLN A 30 5.58 -33.77 -18.23
N GLY A 31 6.68 -33.03 -18.03
CA GLY A 31 8.02 -33.38 -18.52
C GLY A 31 8.63 -34.59 -17.81
N VAL A 32 8.33 -34.76 -16.51
CA VAL A 32 8.77 -35.92 -15.71
C VAL A 32 7.89 -37.15 -15.99
N GLU A 33 6.59 -36.98 -16.26
CA GLU A 33 5.68 -38.10 -16.56
C GLU A 33 5.88 -38.76 -17.93
N LYS A 34 6.49 -38.08 -18.91
CA LYS A 34 6.88 -38.71 -20.19
C LYS A 34 8.11 -39.63 -20.11
N LYS A 35 8.86 -39.65 -19.00
CA LYS A 35 10.04 -40.53 -18.81
C LYS A 35 9.80 -41.76 -17.92
N SER A 36 8.60 -41.98 -17.40
CA SER A 36 8.31 -43.11 -16.50
C SER A 36 7.13 -43.98 -16.99
N LYS A 37 7.28 -44.62 -18.16
CA LYS A 37 6.51 -45.82 -18.50
C LYS A 37 7.38 -47.06 -18.34
N LYS A 38 7.36 -47.68 -17.16
CA LYS A 38 7.58 -49.14 -16.99
C LYS A 38 7.13 -49.62 -15.59
N LYS A 39 5.99 -50.36 -15.59
CA LYS A 39 5.51 -51.40 -14.63
C LYS A 39 5.43 -50.97 -13.14
N THR A 40 4.31 -51.13 -12.41
CA THR A 40 3.64 -52.41 -12.08
C THR A 40 2.38 -52.11 -11.25
N SER A 41 1.31 -52.91 -11.38
CA SER A 41 0.02 -52.77 -10.68
C SER A 41 0.01 -53.25 -9.22
N TRP A 42 -0.76 -52.60 -8.33
CA TRP A 42 -1.84 -53.26 -7.56
C TRP A 42 -2.75 -52.29 -6.77
N LYS A 43 -4.07 -52.46 -7.01
CA LYS A 43 -5.28 -52.37 -6.16
C LYS A 43 -5.53 -51.22 -5.15
N ARG A 44 -6.67 -50.57 -5.41
CA ARG A 44 -7.62 -49.80 -4.57
C ARG A 44 -7.91 -50.40 -3.18
N ILE A 45 -8.28 -49.55 -2.22
CA ILE A 45 -9.49 -49.62 -1.36
C ILE A 45 -9.85 -48.20 -0.86
N TYR A 46 -11.14 -47.99 -0.64
CA TYR A 46 -11.90 -46.75 -0.43
C TYR A 46 -12.02 -46.30 1.06
N THR A 47 -12.45 -45.03 1.21
CA THR A 47 -13.47 -44.46 2.14
C THR A 47 -13.16 -43.90 3.55
N PHE A 48 -13.66 -42.66 3.72
CA PHE A 48 -14.33 -41.99 4.86
C PHE A 48 -13.56 -41.49 6.11
N GLY A 49 -13.61 -40.16 6.32
CA GLY A 49 -14.37 -39.52 7.41
C GLY A 49 -13.68 -39.30 8.79
N GLY A 50 -13.50 -38.03 9.15
CA GLY A 50 -13.95 -37.46 10.44
C GLY A 50 -13.19 -37.73 11.76
N THR A 51 -12.89 -36.61 12.44
CA THR A 51 -12.83 -36.35 13.91
C THR A 51 -11.61 -36.74 14.77
N LEU A 52 -11.00 -35.68 15.34
CA LEU A 52 -10.59 -35.43 16.74
C LEU A 52 -9.83 -36.51 17.55
N ALA A 53 -8.68 -36.14 18.13
CA ALA A 53 -8.49 -36.00 19.58
C ALA A 53 -7.08 -35.52 19.98
N ALA A 54 -7.05 -34.85 21.13
CA ALA A 54 -5.96 -34.15 21.80
C ALA A 54 -5.03 -35.04 22.66
N ALA A 55 -4.07 -34.34 23.31
CA ALA A 55 -3.18 -34.68 24.43
C ALA A 55 -1.82 -35.29 24.04
N GLY A 56 -0.65 -34.80 24.49
CA GLY A 56 -0.30 -33.87 25.56
C GLY A 56 0.90 -34.43 26.37
N ILE A 57 1.52 -33.59 27.22
CA ILE A 57 2.49 -33.86 28.32
C ILE A 57 3.98 -33.62 27.92
N ALA A 58 4.87 -32.91 28.65
CA ALA A 58 4.94 -32.26 29.98
C ALA A 58 6.12 -31.25 29.95
N ALA A 59 6.09 -30.05 30.54
CA ALA A 59 6.07 -29.63 31.95
C ALA A 59 7.46 -29.41 32.58
N LEU A 60 7.70 -28.19 33.11
CA LEU A 60 8.07 -27.94 34.51
C LEU A 60 8.21 -26.43 34.81
N LEU A 61 7.23 -25.90 35.55
CA LEU A 61 7.29 -24.64 36.29
C LEU A 61 7.29 -24.98 37.77
N VAL A 62 8.25 -24.43 38.52
CA VAL A 62 8.28 -24.47 39.99
C VAL A 62 7.69 -23.17 40.50
N MET A 63 6.59 -23.27 41.26
CA MET A 63 6.11 -22.20 42.13
C MET A 63 6.32 -22.64 43.59
N SER A 64 6.76 -21.70 44.43
CA SER A 64 6.46 -21.74 45.86
C SER A 64 5.87 -20.40 46.30
N GLN A 65 4.58 -20.48 46.63
CA GLN A 65 3.76 -19.61 47.49
C GLN A 65 4.43 -19.33 48.87
N GLN A 66 4.04 -18.40 49.75
CA GLN A 66 2.82 -17.61 50.01
C GLN A 66 3.16 -16.61 51.14
N GLY A 67 2.36 -15.54 51.32
CA GLY A 67 2.35 -14.80 52.60
C GLY A 67 1.58 -13.48 52.61
N THR A 68 0.31 -13.54 53.00
CA THR A 68 -0.62 -12.42 53.27
C THR A 68 -0.26 -11.60 54.53
N ALA A 69 -0.61 -10.31 54.53
CA ALA A 69 -0.46 -9.27 55.56
C ALA A 69 -1.35 -9.46 56.83
N PRO A 70 -1.57 -8.47 57.75
CA PRO A 70 -0.76 -7.31 58.24
C PRO A 70 -0.70 -7.19 59.80
N GLY A 71 0.14 -6.27 60.33
CA GLY A 71 -0.24 -5.41 61.48
C GLY A 71 0.41 -5.60 62.87
N THR A 72 0.65 -4.44 63.51
CA THR A 72 0.88 -4.10 64.94
C THR A 72 2.31 -4.03 65.53
N GLU A 73 2.71 -2.78 65.77
CA GLU A 73 3.32 -2.16 66.97
C GLU A 73 4.47 -2.84 67.75
N GLY A 74 5.51 -2.05 68.03
CA GLY A 74 6.19 -2.09 69.33
C GLY A 74 7.72 -1.98 69.34
N LEU A 75 8.20 -0.74 69.49
CA LEU A 75 9.31 -0.31 70.38
C LEU A 75 10.42 -1.31 70.77
N GLY A 76 11.68 -0.88 70.54
CA GLY A 76 12.71 -1.06 71.57
C GLY A 76 14.13 -1.42 71.12
N THR A 77 15.02 -0.42 71.22
CA THR A 77 16.40 -0.52 71.75
C THR A 77 17.46 -1.35 71.00
N ALA A 78 18.45 -0.60 70.47
CA ALA A 78 19.88 -0.95 70.34
C ALA A 78 20.48 -1.39 71.70
N PRO A 79 21.71 -1.97 71.84
CA PRO A 79 22.89 -1.79 70.97
C PRO A 79 23.81 -3.02 70.78
N GLY A 80 24.89 -2.87 70.02
CA GLY A 80 26.06 -3.75 70.12
C GLY A 80 26.86 -3.85 68.82
N ASP A 81 28.07 -3.30 68.85
CA ASP A 81 29.09 -3.24 67.81
C ASP A 81 29.45 -4.61 67.20
N GLU A 82 29.81 -4.62 65.91
CA GLU A 82 31.01 -5.31 65.41
C GLU A 82 31.31 -4.84 63.96
N GLU A 83 32.49 -4.23 63.79
CA GLU A 83 33.08 -3.88 62.49
C GLU A 83 33.47 -5.15 61.72
N GLN A 84 33.10 -5.21 60.43
CA GLN A 84 33.87 -5.98 59.45
C GLN A 84 33.80 -5.32 58.07
N GLU A 85 35.00 -5.04 57.55
CA GLU A 85 35.31 -4.39 56.29
C GLU A 85 34.63 -5.07 55.10
N THR A 86 34.00 -4.27 54.23
CA THR A 86 33.60 -4.69 52.88
C THR A 86 34.66 -4.18 51.89
N PRO A 87 35.09 -4.99 50.91
CA PRO A 87 36.03 -4.55 49.90
C PRO A 87 35.33 -3.71 48.83
N ASP A 88 36.05 -2.66 48.43
CA ASP A 88 35.95 -1.85 47.22
C ASP A 88 35.20 -2.52 46.06
N GLY A 89 33.92 -2.19 45.94
CA GLY A 89 33.09 -2.48 44.78
C GLY A 89 33.07 -1.24 43.90
N GLY A 90 33.82 -1.30 42.80
CA GLY A 90 33.89 -0.24 41.79
C GLY A 90 32.50 0.26 41.42
N VAL A 91 32.38 1.58 41.31
CA VAL A 91 31.24 2.24 40.68
C VAL A 91 31.17 1.70 39.25
N GLN A 92 30.27 0.74 39.01
CA GLN A 92 29.74 0.51 37.68
C GLN A 92 28.99 1.79 37.33
N GLU A 93 29.59 2.61 36.48
CA GLU A 93 28.85 3.58 35.70
C GLU A 93 27.72 2.79 35.03
N ALA A 94 26.48 3.19 35.33
CA ALA A 94 25.35 2.77 34.53
C ALA A 94 25.68 3.08 33.06
N PRO A 95 25.30 2.22 32.10
CA PRO A 95 25.42 2.57 30.69
C PRO A 95 24.77 3.93 30.51
N ALA A 96 25.54 4.88 29.95
CA ALA A 96 24.98 6.14 29.53
C ALA A 96 23.77 5.82 28.64
N GLU A 97 22.60 6.34 29.02
CA GLU A 97 21.50 6.43 28.06
C GLU A 97 22.05 7.18 26.83
N PRO A 98 21.70 6.78 25.59
CA PRO A 98 22.18 7.47 24.41
C PRO A 98 21.83 8.95 24.61
N GLU A 99 22.86 9.79 24.56
CA GLU A 99 22.66 11.23 24.60
C GLU A 99 21.65 11.55 23.48
N ASP A 100 20.65 12.37 23.77
CA ASP A 100 19.74 12.98 22.78
C ASP A 100 20.63 13.85 21.86
N GLU A 101 21.40 13.20 20.99
CA GLU A 101 22.21 13.84 19.98
C GLU A 101 21.21 14.39 18.97
N THR A 102 21.09 15.71 18.96
CA THR A 102 20.31 16.40 17.93
C THR A 102 20.82 15.91 16.57
N PRO A 103 19.94 15.37 15.70
CA PRO A 103 20.37 14.87 14.41
C PRO A 103 21.12 15.97 13.65
N PRO A 104 22.20 15.63 12.93
CA PRO A 104 22.87 16.61 12.08
C PRO A 104 21.87 17.15 11.06
N GLU A 105 21.91 18.46 10.81
CA GLU A 105 21.04 19.10 9.81
C GLU A 105 21.21 18.44 8.43
N LEU A 106 20.09 18.16 7.76
CA LEU A 106 20.13 17.70 6.37
C LEU A 106 20.42 18.90 5.47
N THR A 107 21.68 19.11 5.12
CA THR A 107 22.11 20.10 4.14
C THR A 107 21.84 19.61 2.71
N GLU A 108 21.86 20.50 1.71
CA GLU A 108 21.79 20.10 0.29
C GLU A 108 22.86 19.06 -0.08
N GLU A 109 24.09 19.22 0.41
CA GLU A 109 25.18 18.26 0.21
C GLU A 109 24.83 16.88 0.79
N ARG A 110 24.25 16.85 2.00
CA ARG A 110 23.83 15.59 2.63
C ARG A 110 22.63 14.97 1.93
N ALA A 111 21.67 15.77 1.48
CA ALA A 111 20.53 15.30 0.71
C ALA A 111 20.98 14.63 -0.59
N VAL A 112 21.95 15.23 -1.30
CA VAL A 112 22.58 14.60 -2.46
C VAL A 112 23.24 13.28 -2.08
N GLU A 113 24.00 13.20 -0.98
CA GLU A 113 24.59 11.94 -0.52
C GLU A 113 23.55 10.83 -0.28
N VAL A 114 22.40 11.16 0.33
CA VAL A 114 21.29 10.21 0.56
C VAL A 114 20.73 9.73 -0.77
N MET A 115 20.46 10.63 -1.71
CA MET A 115 19.88 10.29 -3.01
C MET A 115 20.85 9.53 -3.91
N THR A 116 22.14 9.82 -3.83
CA THR A 116 23.18 9.04 -4.52
C THR A 116 23.26 7.62 -3.95
N ALA A 117 23.24 7.46 -2.62
CA ALA A 117 23.25 6.14 -2.00
C ALA A 117 22.02 5.30 -2.39
N TYR A 118 20.83 5.93 -2.44
CA TYR A 118 19.61 5.31 -2.97
C TYR A 118 19.79 4.82 -4.41
N ARG A 119 20.25 5.68 -5.33
CA ARG A 119 20.52 5.33 -6.72
C ARG A 119 21.51 4.17 -6.85
N GLU A 120 22.65 4.27 -6.17
CA GLU A 120 23.72 3.27 -6.25
C GLU A 120 23.29 1.91 -5.70
N SER A 121 22.42 1.89 -4.68
CA SER A 121 21.89 0.64 -4.12
C SER A 121 21.15 -0.19 -5.19
N PHE A 122 20.36 0.47 -6.04
CA PHE A 122 19.63 -0.19 -7.13
C PHE A 122 20.54 -0.50 -8.33
N GLU A 123 21.35 0.49 -8.74
CA GLU A 123 22.26 0.33 -9.89
C GLU A 123 23.23 -0.83 -9.70
N THR A 124 23.70 -1.06 -8.48
CA THR A 124 24.60 -2.18 -8.16
C THR A 124 23.95 -3.52 -8.50
N LEU A 125 22.70 -3.73 -8.08
CA LEU A 125 21.98 -4.98 -8.34
C LEU A 125 21.72 -5.18 -9.83
N VAL A 126 21.30 -4.12 -10.53
CA VAL A 126 20.96 -4.19 -11.95
C VAL A 126 22.20 -4.39 -12.83
N ASN A 127 23.29 -3.68 -12.54
CA ASN A 127 24.51 -3.74 -13.34
C ASN A 127 25.26 -5.08 -13.21
N GLU A 128 25.07 -5.78 -12.10
CA GLU A 128 25.66 -7.10 -11.87
C GLU A 128 24.92 -8.24 -12.57
N THR A 129 23.75 -7.98 -13.15
CA THR A 129 22.94 -9.04 -13.75
C THR A 129 23.58 -9.61 -15.02
N ASP A 130 23.56 -10.93 -15.21
CA ASP A 130 23.69 -11.56 -16.54
C ASP A 130 22.32 -12.08 -16.95
N SER A 131 21.74 -11.51 -18.00
CA SER A 131 20.40 -11.90 -18.48
C SER A 131 19.30 -11.80 -17.40
N GLN A 132 19.18 -10.63 -16.75
CA GLN A 132 18.20 -10.30 -15.68
C GLN A 132 18.41 -10.97 -14.32
N ARG A 133 19.29 -11.97 -14.21
CA ARG A 133 19.55 -12.67 -12.95
C ARG A 133 20.51 -11.88 -12.07
N VAL A 134 20.13 -11.60 -10.82
CA VAL A 134 20.99 -10.98 -9.82
C VAL A 134 21.97 -12.03 -9.28
N GLU A 135 23.27 -11.77 -9.38
CA GLU A 135 24.32 -12.74 -9.00
C GLU A 135 24.70 -12.69 -7.52
N SER A 136 24.51 -11.53 -6.88
CA SER A 136 25.00 -11.28 -5.51
C SER A 136 24.07 -11.80 -4.40
N TYR A 137 22.84 -12.19 -4.73
CA TYR A 137 21.82 -12.60 -3.76
C TYR A 137 21.07 -13.85 -4.20
N GLU A 138 20.78 -14.74 -3.24
CA GLU A 138 20.06 -15.99 -3.45
C GLU A 138 18.58 -15.94 -2.99
N SER A 139 18.15 -14.85 -2.34
CA SER A 139 16.79 -14.66 -1.82
C SER A 139 16.34 -13.20 -1.87
N LEU A 140 15.02 -12.96 -1.95
CA LEU A 140 14.45 -11.62 -1.87
C LEU A 140 14.77 -10.94 -0.52
N ASP A 141 14.79 -11.71 0.58
CA ASP A 141 15.24 -11.21 1.89
C ASP A 141 16.66 -10.62 1.86
N GLY A 142 17.56 -11.16 1.02
CA GLY A 142 18.91 -10.63 0.87
C GLY A 142 18.94 -9.32 0.08
N VAL A 143 18.07 -9.19 -0.93
CA VAL A 143 17.89 -7.95 -1.69
C VAL A 143 17.26 -6.87 -0.81
N ARG A 144 16.24 -7.20 -0.01
CA ARG A 144 15.64 -6.27 0.96
C ARG A 144 16.66 -5.74 1.95
N GLN A 145 17.45 -6.62 2.57
CA GLN A 145 18.50 -6.22 3.52
C GLN A 145 19.56 -5.31 2.90
N HIS A 146 19.86 -5.47 1.62
CA HIS A 146 20.76 -4.56 0.89
C HIS A 146 20.16 -3.16 0.75
N PHE A 147 18.86 -3.06 0.45
CA PHE A 147 18.18 -1.76 0.42
C PHE A 147 18.06 -1.11 1.81
N GLU A 148 17.81 -1.89 2.86
CA GLU A 148 17.77 -1.43 4.27
C GLU A 148 19.05 -0.72 4.73
N GLU A 149 20.18 -0.86 4.02
CA GLU A 149 21.42 -0.11 4.32
C GLU A 149 21.30 1.41 4.06
N VAL A 150 20.36 1.81 3.21
CA VAL A 150 20.20 3.20 2.74
C VAL A 150 18.76 3.74 2.86
N MET A 151 17.77 2.89 3.13
CA MET A 151 16.36 3.26 3.25
C MET A 151 15.63 2.52 4.38
N SER A 152 14.39 2.91 4.67
CA SER A 152 13.54 2.27 5.68
C SER A 152 13.16 0.83 5.31
N GLU A 153 12.75 0.03 6.30
CA GLU A 153 12.30 -1.36 6.09
C GLU A 153 11.12 -1.42 5.12
N ASP A 154 10.16 -0.51 5.27
CA ASP A 154 8.96 -0.45 4.44
C ASP A 154 9.29 -0.11 2.98
N LEU A 155 10.13 0.91 2.75
CA LEU A 155 10.57 1.27 1.39
C LEU A 155 11.45 0.18 0.77
N ALA A 156 12.33 -0.45 1.55
CA ALA A 156 13.17 -1.55 1.09
C ALA A 156 12.32 -2.77 0.67
N GLN A 157 11.24 -3.06 1.42
CA GLN A 157 10.30 -4.10 1.07
C GLN A 157 9.57 -3.77 -0.24
N TRP A 158 9.00 -2.57 -0.36
CA TRP A 158 8.34 -2.13 -1.58
C TRP A 158 9.27 -2.19 -2.80
N MET A 159 10.51 -1.67 -2.68
CA MET A 159 11.51 -1.73 -3.74
C MET A 159 11.87 -3.17 -4.13
N THR A 160 11.89 -4.09 -3.18
CA THR A 160 12.17 -5.51 -3.45
C THR A 160 11.02 -6.16 -4.19
N ASP A 161 9.79 -5.97 -3.71
CA ASP A 161 8.59 -6.62 -4.24
C ASP A 161 8.20 -6.07 -5.63
N SER A 162 8.44 -4.77 -5.87
CA SER A 162 8.16 -4.13 -7.16
C SER A 162 9.15 -4.52 -8.25
N TYR A 163 10.45 -4.57 -7.94
CA TYR A 163 11.50 -4.69 -8.96
C TYR A 163 12.16 -6.05 -9.06
N PHE A 164 11.90 -6.98 -8.14
CA PHE A 164 12.55 -8.28 -8.11
C PHE A 164 11.55 -9.41 -7.90
N ARG A 165 11.84 -10.56 -8.51
CA ARG A 165 11.08 -11.79 -8.31
C ARG A 165 12.02 -12.96 -8.02
N GLU A 166 11.54 -13.87 -7.20
CA GLU A 166 12.22 -15.13 -6.93
C GLU A 166 11.72 -16.23 -7.86
N GLU A 167 12.65 -16.90 -8.53
CA GLU A 167 12.41 -18.10 -9.33
C GLU A 167 13.22 -19.26 -8.75
N SER A 168 12.95 -20.49 -9.22
CA SER A 168 13.54 -21.71 -8.66
C SER A 168 15.09 -21.78 -8.70
N ASP A 169 15.75 -20.93 -9.48
CA ASP A 169 17.20 -20.89 -9.68
C ASP A 169 17.87 -19.52 -9.39
N GLY A 170 17.12 -18.55 -8.86
CA GLY A 170 17.68 -17.29 -8.38
C GLY A 170 16.71 -16.13 -8.38
N ILE A 171 17.25 -14.93 -8.14
CA ILE A 171 16.51 -13.68 -8.14
C ILE A 171 16.65 -13.01 -9.51
N TYR A 172 15.53 -12.52 -10.03
CA TYR A 172 15.47 -11.86 -11.33
C TYR A 172 14.91 -10.45 -11.16
N VAL A 173 15.48 -9.50 -11.89
CA VAL A 173 14.91 -8.15 -12.03
C VAL A 173 13.63 -8.27 -12.85
N VAL A 174 12.54 -7.71 -12.35
CA VAL A 174 11.29 -7.56 -13.10
C VAL A 174 11.48 -6.38 -14.05
N ALA A 175 11.22 -6.60 -15.34
CA ALA A 175 11.32 -5.54 -16.34
C ALA A 175 10.11 -4.59 -16.20
N MET A 176 10.28 -3.57 -15.36
CA MET A 176 9.40 -2.41 -15.20
C MET A 176 10.21 -1.12 -15.42
N ASP A 177 9.52 0.03 -15.51
CA ASP A 177 10.16 1.35 -15.55
C ASP A 177 11.06 1.55 -14.33
N ALA A 178 12.25 2.14 -14.50
CA ALA A 178 13.21 2.32 -13.42
C ALA A 178 12.69 3.24 -12.31
N PRO A 179 13.16 3.07 -11.05
CA PRO A 179 12.79 3.98 -9.98
C PRO A 179 13.13 5.43 -10.31
N THR A 180 12.28 6.34 -9.86
CA THR A 180 12.45 7.77 -10.13
C THR A 180 13.57 8.35 -9.24
N TRP A 181 14.59 8.93 -9.87
CA TRP A 181 15.75 9.52 -9.18
C TRP A 181 15.68 11.03 -9.05
N LEU A 182 16.36 11.58 -8.03
CA LEU A 182 16.68 13.00 -7.96
C LEU A 182 17.57 13.40 -9.15
N GLN A 183 17.21 14.48 -9.84
CA GLN A 183 18.04 15.13 -10.87
C GLN A 183 19.01 16.09 -10.19
N GLU A 184 20.23 15.63 -9.91
CA GLU A 184 21.26 16.40 -9.17
C GLU A 184 21.70 17.68 -9.91
N ASP A 185 21.46 17.76 -11.22
CA ASP A 185 21.74 18.94 -12.05
C ASP A 185 20.62 19.99 -12.04
N GLN A 186 19.47 19.67 -11.41
CA GLN A 186 18.35 20.56 -11.21
C GLN A 186 18.23 21.00 -9.74
N SER A 187 17.64 22.17 -9.51
CA SER A 187 17.38 22.65 -8.15
C SER A 187 16.33 21.79 -7.44
N PHE A 188 16.48 21.63 -6.13
CA PHE A 188 15.48 21.05 -5.24
C PHE A 188 15.39 21.90 -3.97
N THR A 189 14.31 21.72 -3.20
CA THR A 189 14.05 22.42 -1.94
C THR A 189 14.09 21.41 -0.79
N LEU A 190 14.56 21.86 0.38
CA LEU A 190 14.51 21.09 1.62
C LEU A 190 13.45 21.69 2.55
N GLU A 191 12.46 20.90 2.91
CA GLU A 191 11.37 21.28 3.82
C GLU A 191 11.48 20.49 5.12
N GLN A 192 11.76 21.17 6.23
CA GLN A 192 11.87 20.53 7.55
C GLN A 192 10.47 20.27 8.15
N GLU A 193 10.13 19.00 8.38
CA GLU A 193 8.84 18.62 8.98
C GLU A 193 8.94 18.31 10.48
N ALA A 194 9.92 17.51 10.88
CA ALA A 194 10.26 17.23 12.27
C ALA A 194 11.78 17.29 12.45
N ARG A 195 12.33 17.10 13.67
CA ARG A 195 13.79 17.22 13.88
C ARG A 195 14.59 16.18 13.09
N ASP A 196 13.99 15.01 12.94
CA ASP A 196 14.50 13.79 12.34
C ASP A 196 13.81 13.48 11.00
N HIS A 197 13.07 14.43 10.42
CA HIS A 197 12.34 14.24 9.17
C HIS A 197 12.36 15.50 8.29
N VAL A 198 12.88 15.35 7.06
CA VAL A 198 12.99 16.41 6.05
C VAL A 198 12.47 15.89 4.71
N ARG A 199 11.72 16.71 4.00
CA ARG A 199 11.30 16.46 2.63
C ARG A 199 12.26 17.11 1.64
N ILE A 200 12.74 16.34 0.68
CA ILE A 200 13.50 16.81 -0.48
C ILE A 200 12.51 16.94 -1.63
N VAL A 201 12.18 18.17 -2.02
CA VAL A 201 11.13 18.47 -2.99
C VAL A 201 11.77 18.92 -4.31
N GLN A 202 11.47 18.22 -5.40
CA GLN A 202 11.96 18.56 -6.73
C GLN A 202 10.82 18.53 -7.75
N GLU A 203 10.46 19.72 -8.22
CA GLU A 203 9.63 19.89 -9.42
C GLU A 203 10.41 19.47 -10.66
N ARG A 204 9.81 18.62 -11.48
CA ARG A 204 10.38 18.06 -12.70
C ARG A 204 9.36 18.19 -13.82
N ASN A 205 9.82 18.53 -15.00
CA ASN A 205 8.99 18.50 -16.19
C ASN A 205 9.75 17.82 -17.33
N ASN A 206 9.21 16.72 -17.85
CA ASN A 206 9.76 16.03 -19.01
C ASN A 206 8.68 15.25 -19.77
N GLU A 207 9.01 14.82 -21.00
CA GLU A 207 8.05 14.14 -21.89
C GLU A 207 7.57 12.77 -21.39
N MET A 208 8.29 12.13 -20.47
CA MET A 208 7.96 10.79 -19.97
C MET A 208 7.13 10.82 -18.69
N LEU A 209 7.50 11.67 -17.72
CA LEU A 209 6.80 11.79 -16.43
C LEU A 209 5.74 12.89 -16.42
N GLY A 210 5.71 13.76 -17.44
CA GLY A 210 4.95 15.00 -17.39
C GLY A 210 5.62 16.03 -16.48
N HIS A 211 4.85 17.02 -16.05
CA HIS A 211 5.24 17.97 -15.01
C HIS A 211 4.77 17.39 -13.67
N VAL A 212 5.69 17.21 -12.72
CA VAL A 212 5.50 16.48 -11.47
C VAL A 212 6.32 17.12 -10.35
N GLU A 213 5.83 17.07 -9.12
CA GLU A 213 6.57 17.29 -7.90
C GLU A 213 7.01 15.94 -7.34
N MET A 214 8.31 15.74 -7.22
CA MET A 214 8.87 14.59 -6.50
C MET A 214 9.16 15.00 -5.08
N VAL A 215 8.69 14.23 -4.11
CA VAL A 215 8.93 14.43 -2.69
C VAL A 215 9.60 13.18 -2.13
N TYR A 216 10.85 13.34 -1.67
CA TYR A 216 11.60 12.26 -1.02
C TYR A 216 11.65 12.53 0.48
N HIS A 217 11.06 11.65 1.28
CA HIS A 217 11.04 11.77 2.73
C HIS A 217 12.33 11.18 3.29
N ALA A 218 13.21 12.03 3.81
CA ALA A 218 14.44 11.61 4.48
C ALA A 218 14.24 11.62 5.99
N VAL A 219 14.56 10.50 6.66
CA VAL A 219 14.47 10.35 8.11
C VAL A 219 15.82 10.01 8.74
N TYR A 220 16.05 10.47 9.98
CA TYR A 220 17.27 10.17 10.73
C TYR A 220 17.06 8.95 11.62
N ASN A 221 17.77 7.85 11.37
CA ASN A 221 17.58 6.59 12.09
C ASN A 221 18.41 6.44 13.39
N GLY A 222 19.11 7.51 13.80
CA GLY A 222 20.03 7.49 14.95
C GLY A 222 21.51 7.49 14.56
N ASP A 223 21.86 7.02 13.37
CA ASP A 223 23.23 6.99 12.84
C ASP A 223 23.41 7.87 11.60
N ARG A 224 22.44 7.80 10.67
CA ARG A 224 22.48 8.53 9.40
C ARG A 224 21.08 8.90 8.93
N TRP A 225 21.04 9.85 8.00
CA TRP A 225 19.86 10.09 7.18
C TRP A 225 19.69 8.96 6.17
N ILE A 226 18.48 8.44 6.06
CA ILE A 226 18.05 7.40 5.13
C ILE A 226 16.78 7.87 4.41
N LEU A 227 16.46 7.24 3.28
CA LEU A 227 15.21 7.49 2.57
C LEU A 227 14.08 6.65 3.18
N ASP A 228 12.92 7.23 3.40
CA ASP A 228 11.78 6.58 4.07
C ASP A 228 10.60 6.34 3.12
N GLU A 229 10.32 7.31 2.27
CA GLU A 229 9.18 7.29 1.35
C GLU A 229 9.48 8.17 0.13
N ILE A 230 8.88 7.82 -1.00
CA ILE A 230 8.97 8.57 -2.25
C ILE A 230 7.55 8.82 -2.74
N VAL A 231 7.18 10.08 -2.88
CA VAL A 231 5.87 10.50 -3.40
C VAL A 231 6.07 11.27 -4.69
N SER A 232 5.22 11.00 -5.68
CA SER A 232 5.16 11.75 -6.93
C SER A 232 3.79 12.36 -7.10
N THR A 233 3.72 13.67 -7.36
CA THR A 233 2.48 14.40 -7.57
C THR A 233 2.52 15.05 -8.95
N GLN A 234 1.53 14.87 -9.83
CA GLN A 234 1.49 15.61 -11.10
C GLN A 234 1.24 17.11 -10.85
N LEU A 235 2.00 17.94 -11.55
CA LEU A 235 1.88 19.39 -11.65
C LEU A 235 1.57 19.69 -13.12
N ASP A 236 0.39 20.16 -13.51
CA ASP A 236 0.10 20.28 -14.95
C ASP A 236 0.73 21.51 -15.64
N GLU A 237 1.55 21.31 -16.68
CA GLU A 237 1.84 22.34 -17.69
C GLU A 237 0.70 22.42 -18.73
N GLY A 238 -0.34 23.17 -18.38
CA GLY A 238 -1.30 23.66 -19.36
C GLY A 238 -2.54 22.79 -19.55
N ASN A 239 -3.23 22.45 -18.46
CA ASN A 239 -4.67 22.51 -18.46
C ASN A 239 -5.11 23.56 -17.42
N THR A 240 -5.89 24.54 -17.87
CA THR A 240 -6.60 25.42 -16.94
C THR A 240 -7.77 24.63 -16.37
N ALA A 241 -7.47 23.77 -15.41
CA ALA A 241 -8.44 23.19 -14.49
C ALA A 241 -7.67 22.65 -13.28
N GLY A 242 -7.73 23.37 -12.17
CA GLY A 242 -7.01 23.01 -10.95
C GLY A 242 -6.60 24.24 -10.12
N GLU A 243 -6.28 25.38 -10.75
CA GLU A 243 -6.16 26.68 -10.06
C GLU A 243 -7.53 27.30 -9.71
N ASN A 244 -8.49 26.47 -9.38
CA ASN A 244 -9.65 26.88 -8.59
C ASN A 244 -10.14 25.78 -7.65
N ALA A 245 -9.25 24.85 -7.25
CA ALA A 245 -9.44 24.11 -6.02
C ALA A 245 -9.23 25.09 -4.88
N GLY A 246 -10.30 25.75 -4.45
CA GLY A 246 -10.30 26.40 -3.14
C GLY A 246 -9.98 25.36 -2.08
N SER A 247 -9.72 25.78 -0.84
CA SER A 247 -9.53 24.88 0.32
C SER A 247 -10.65 23.83 0.52
N GLY A 248 -11.75 23.91 -0.23
CA GLY A 248 -12.80 22.92 -0.30
C GLY A 248 -12.40 21.64 -1.03
N ASP A 249 -11.73 21.70 -2.18
CA ASP A 249 -11.49 20.50 -3.00
C ASP A 249 -10.42 19.57 -2.40
N GLU A 250 -9.37 20.13 -1.79
CA GLU A 250 -8.40 19.35 -0.99
C GLU A 250 -9.08 18.66 0.21
N ALA A 251 -10.00 19.36 0.88
CA ALA A 251 -10.73 18.81 2.01
C ALA A 251 -11.74 17.74 1.58
N ALA A 252 -12.33 17.88 0.38
CA ALA A 252 -13.17 16.85 -0.22
C ALA A 252 -12.36 15.61 -0.57
N ALA A 253 -11.17 15.77 -1.17
CA ALA A 253 -10.25 14.69 -1.50
C ALA A 253 -9.81 13.90 -0.26
N SER A 254 -9.41 14.60 0.81
CA SER A 254 -9.03 13.95 2.07
C SER A 254 -10.19 13.18 2.72
N ALA A 255 -11.41 13.73 2.67
CA ALA A 255 -12.60 13.04 3.17
C ALA A 255 -12.97 11.83 2.29
N ALA A 256 -12.79 11.92 0.97
CA ALA A 256 -13.00 10.81 0.05
C ALA A 256 -11.97 9.68 0.24
N GLN A 257 -10.70 10.01 0.50
CA GLN A 257 -9.69 9.02 0.87
C GLN A 257 -10.11 8.24 2.12
N SER A 258 -10.61 8.95 3.14
CA SER A 258 -11.14 8.29 4.35
C SER A 258 -12.29 7.33 4.03
N VAL A 259 -13.17 7.67 3.06
CA VAL A 259 -14.23 6.75 2.60
C VAL A 259 -13.63 5.47 2.01
N VAL A 260 -12.62 5.59 1.13
CA VAL A 260 -11.93 4.44 0.53
C VAL A 260 -11.25 3.57 1.59
N ASP A 261 -10.53 4.19 2.53
CA ASP A 261 -9.87 3.48 3.64
C ASP A 261 -10.87 2.68 4.49
N TYR A 262 -12.04 3.27 4.78
CA TYR A 262 -13.10 2.62 5.54
C TYR A 262 -13.84 1.53 4.75
N LEU A 263 -13.96 1.68 3.43
CA LEU A 263 -14.46 0.61 2.56
C LEU A 263 -13.51 -0.58 2.59
N ILE A 264 -12.22 -0.36 2.33
CA ILE A 264 -11.18 -1.41 2.30
C ILE A 264 -11.06 -2.13 3.65
N SER A 265 -10.99 -1.37 4.74
CA SER A 265 -10.92 -1.92 6.10
C SER A 265 -12.26 -2.45 6.63
N GLN A 266 -13.35 -2.25 5.88
CA GLN A 266 -14.72 -2.56 6.26
C GLN A 266 -15.17 -1.92 7.59
N ASP A 267 -14.63 -0.74 7.93
CA ASP A 267 -15.06 0.05 9.09
C ASP A 267 -16.35 0.83 8.79
N LEU A 268 -17.45 0.08 8.67
CA LEU A 268 -18.78 0.64 8.38
C LEU A 268 -19.29 1.61 9.45
N THR A 269 -18.73 1.56 10.67
CA THR A 269 -19.09 2.49 11.74
C THR A 269 -18.51 3.87 11.47
N ARG A 270 -17.25 3.95 11.02
CA ARG A 270 -16.67 5.24 10.60
C ARG A 270 -17.20 5.71 9.26
N LEU A 271 -17.47 4.79 8.33
CA LEU A 271 -18.07 5.13 7.05
C LEU A 271 -19.45 5.78 7.23
N SER A 272 -20.28 5.27 8.15
CA SER A 272 -21.62 5.84 8.40
C SER A 272 -21.58 7.28 8.91
N GLU A 273 -20.53 7.68 9.65
CA GLU A 273 -20.33 9.07 10.13
C GLU A 273 -20.08 10.07 8.99
N LEU A 274 -19.57 9.58 7.85
CA LEU A 274 -19.33 10.37 6.65
C LEU A 274 -20.55 10.45 5.73
N VAL A 275 -21.59 9.62 5.91
CA VAL A 275 -22.79 9.64 5.06
C VAL A 275 -23.57 10.93 5.26
N HIS A 276 -24.04 11.52 4.16
CA HIS A 276 -24.86 12.73 4.24
C HIS A 276 -26.20 12.45 4.97
N PRO A 277 -26.54 13.19 6.04
CA PRO A 277 -27.64 12.82 6.94
C PRO A 277 -29.03 12.93 6.31
N GLU A 278 -29.20 13.77 5.29
CA GLU A 278 -30.48 13.90 4.57
C GLU A 278 -30.52 13.11 3.25
N GLU A 279 -29.47 13.21 2.43
CA GLU A 279 -29.40 12.58 1.10
C GLU A 279 -29.07 11.08 1.16
N GLY A 280 -28.37 10.60 2.20
CA GLY A 280 -27.81 9.25 2.22
C GLY A 280 -26.66 9.08 1.22
N VAL A 281 -26.28 7.83 0.96
CA VAL A 281 -25.30 7.47 -0.08
C VAL A 281 -25.99 6.65 -1.18
N LEU A 282 -25.90 7.15 -2.41
CA LEU A 282 -26.34 6.48 -3.62
C LEU A 282 -25.27 5.53 -4.15
N PHE A 283 -25.66 4.33 -4.57
CA PHE A 283 -24.76 3.39 -5.23
C PHE A 283 -25.14 3.26 -6.71
N SER A 284 -24.13 3.34 -7.58
CA SER A 284 -24.29 3.12 -9.02
C SER A 284 -23.18 2.22 -9.55
N PRO A 285 -23.51 1.14 -10.30
CA PRO A 285 -22.51 0.24 -10.88
C PRO A 285 -21.76 0.86 -12.07
N TYR A 286 -22.23 2.00 -12.59
CA TYR A 286 -21.68 2.69 -13.74
C TYR A 286 -21.76 4.22 -13.58
N VAL A 287 -20.89 4.96 -14.28
CA VAL A 287 -20.84 6.44 -14.32
C VAL A 287 -22.08 7.12 -14.91
N TYR A 288 -22.96 6.37 -15.57
CA TYR A 288 -24.28 6.85 -15.97
C TYR A 288 -25.33 6.46 -14.91
N ILE A 289 -25.60 7.38 -14.00
CA ILE A 289 -26.53 7.23 -12.89
C ILE A 289 -27.98 7.38 -13.39
N GLN A 290 -28.78 6.35 -13.11
CA GLN A 290 -30.23 6.37 -13.25
C GLN A 290 -30.88 6.59 -11.87
N GLN A 291 -31.04 7.85 -11.46
CA GLN A 291 -31.48 8.21 -10.10
C GLN A 291 -32.77 7.50 -9.64
N ASP A 292 -33.73 7.30 -10.54
CA ASP A 292 -35.02 6.67 -10.22
C ASP A 292 -34.90 5.16 -9.90
N GLU A 293 -33.79 4.53 -10.26
CA GLU A 293 -33.52 3.09 -10.10
C GLU A 293 -32.38 2.80 -9.09
N ALA A 294 -31.56 3.81 -8.80
CA ALA A 294 -30.40 3.68 -7.93
C ALA A 294 -30.80 3.40 -6.48
N GLN A 295 -29.97 2.60 -5.79
CA GLN A 295 -30.19 2.30 -4.38
C GLN A 295 -29.50 3.36 -3.52
N VAL A 296 -30.25 3.90 -2.55
CA VAL A 296 -29.77 4.91 -1.61
C VAL A 296 -29.90 4.37 -0.20
N PHE A 297 -28.83 4.42 0.57
CA PHE A 297 -28.77 3.93 1.95
C PHE A 297 -28.49 5.08 2.92
N GLN A 298 -29.17 5.08 4.06
CA GLN A 298 -28.92 6.06 5.12
C GLN A 298 -27.75 5.62 6.00
N ALA A 299 -27.22 6.53 6.81
CA ALA A 299 -26.10 6.24 7.72
C ALA A 299 -26.37 4.99 8.59
N GLU A 300 -27.58 4.84 9.13
CA GLU A 300 -27.99 3.68 9.94
C GLU A 300 -28.02 2.36 9.15
N ASP A 301 -28.32 2.41 7.85
CA ASP A 301 -28.27 1.24 6.98
C ASP A 301 -26.82 0.85 6.65
N ILE A 302 -25.93 1.84 6.52
CA ILE A 302 -24.50 1.62 6.23
C ILE A 302 -23.82 0.85 7.37
N GLU A 303 -24.11 1.12 8.64
CA GLU A 303 -23.55 0.38 9.77
C GLU A 303 -23.82 -1.14 9.71
N THR A 304 -24.92 -1.52 9.06
CA THR A 304 -25.34 -2.92 8.93
C THR A 304 -25.29 -3.44 7.49
N PHE A 305 -24.64 -2.70 6.58
CA PHE A 305 -24.64 -2.95 5.14
C PHE A 305 -24.25 -4.39 4.79
N PHE A 306 -23.11 -4.89 5.30
CA PHE A 306 -22.64 -6.25 5.03
C PHE A 306 -23.42 -7.37 5.74
N GLN A 307 -24.28 -7.02 6.70
CA GLN A 307 -25.15 -7.97 7.40
C GLN A 307 -26.51 -8.10 6.71
N ASN A 308 -26.81 -7.20 5.78
CA ASN A 308 -28.08 -7.16 5.09
C ASN A 308 -28.12 -8.23 3.98
N GLU A 309 -28.95 -9.25 4.16
CA GLU A 309 -29.15 -10.33 3.18
C GLU A 309 -30.28 -10.04 2.17
N GLN A 310 -30.89 -8.85 2.20
CA GLN A 310 -31.92 -8.44 1.24
C GLN A 310 -31.29 -8.30 -0.15
N GLN A 311 -31.93 -8.86 -1.17
CA GLN A 311 -31.55 -8.62 -2.56
C GLN A 311 -32.16 -7.30 -3.04
N TYR A 312 -31.34 -6.51 -3.73
CA TYR A 312 -31.71 -5.26 -4.38
C TYR A 312 -31.38 -5.35 -5.87
N VAL A 313 -32.07 -4.53 -6.68
CA VAL A 313 -31.73 -4.32 -8.08
C VAL A 313 -30.91 -3.03 -8.14
N TRP A 314 -29.62 -3.14 -8.43
CA TRP A 314 -28.67 -2.03 -8.40
C TRP A 314 -28.55 -1.29 -9.73
N GLY A 315 -29.14 -1.85 -10.78
CA GLY A 315 -29.10 -1.32 -12.14
C GLY A 315 -29.29 -2.43 -13.16
N THR A 316 -28.80 -2.18 -14.36
CA THR A 316 -28.88 -3.11 -15.49
C THR A 316 -27.50 -3.31 -16.08
N GLN A 317 -27.07 -4.58 -16.24
CA GLN A 317 -25.76 -4.92 -16.76
C GLN A 317 -25.60 -4.51 -18.22
N ASP A 318 -24.47 -3.88 -18.54
CA ASP A 318 -24.17 -3.48 -19.91
C ASP A 318 -24.03 -4.69 -20.86
N GLY A 319 -24.43 -4.51 -22.12
CA GLY A 319 -24.49 -5.55 -23.15
C GLY A 319 -25.62 -6.57 -22.99
N SER A 320 -25.82 -7.17 -21.81
CA SER A 320 -26.83 -8.22 -21.58
C SER A 320 -28.23 -7.66 -21.30
N GLY A 321 -28.32 -6.47 -20.72
CA GLY A 321 -29.57 -5.81 -20.35
C GLY A 321 -30.31 -6.49 -19.19
N ARG A 322 -29.62 -7.34 -18.41
CA ARG A 322 -30.22 -8.04 -17.25
C ARG A 322 -30.14 -7.18 -15.99
N PRO A 323 -31.12 -7.28 -15.08
CA PRO A 323 -31.03 -6.59 -13.80
C PRO A 323 -29.84 -7.14 -12.99
N ILE A 324 -29.12 -6.23 -12.35
CA ILE A 324 -28.05 -6.52 -11.39
C ILE A 324 -28.73 -6.77 -10.04
N GLU A 325 -29.15 -8.01 -9.78
CA GLU A 325 -29.81 -8.42 -8.53
C GLU A 325 -28.81 -9.09 -7.59
N MET A 326 -28.50 -8.44 -6.46
CA MET A 326 -27.49 -8.91 -5.51
C MET A 326 -27.72 -8.31 -4.11
N THR A 327 -27.13 -8.95 -3.09
CA THR A 327 -27.07 -8.39 -1.73
C THR A 327 -26.02 -7.27 -1.67
N PRO A 328 -26.10 -6.36 -0.68
CA PRO A 328 -25.07 -5.35 -0.42
C PRO A 328 -23.63 -5.87 -0.41
N SER A 329 -23.35 -6.99 0.27
CA SER A 329 -21.99 -7.57 0.32
C SER A 329 -21.52 -8.05 -1.05
N SER A 330 -22.38 -8.72 -1.82
CA SER A 330 -22.03 -9.18 -3.17
C SER A 330 -21.88 -8.01 -4.16
N TYR A 331 -22.64 -6.93 -3.98
CA TYR A 331 -22.47 -5.72 -4.77
C TYR A 331 -21.14 -5.04 -4.47
N TYR A 332 -20.78 -4.92 -3.20
CA TYR A 332 -19.49 -4.37 -2.78
C TYR A 332 -18.31 -5.16 -3.37
N GLU A 333 -18.35 -6.49 -3.26
CA GLU A 333 -17.30 -7.37 -3.79
C GLU A 333 -17.13 -7.29 -5.31
N GLU A 334 -18.22 -7.07 -6.06
CA GLU A 334 -18.21 -7.05 -7.52
C GLU A 334 -17.91 -5.67 -8.10
N TYR A 335 -18.44 -4.59 -7.50
CA TYR A 335 -18.46 -3.25 -8.13
C TYR A 335 -17.73 -2.16 -7.35
N ILE A 336 -17.29 -2.40 -6.11
CA ILE A 336 -16.68 -1.35 -5.27
C ILE A 336 -15.29 -1.75 -4.80
N TYR A 337 -15.09 -3.02 -4.45
CA TYR A 337 -13.82 -3.52 -3.95
C TYR A 337 -12.84 -3.78 -5.09
N ASP A 338 -11.74 -3.03 -5.08
CA ASP A 338 -10.54 -3.32 -5.86
C ASP A 338 -9.32 -3.22 -4.92
N PRO A 339 -8.45 -4.23 -4.84
CA PRO A 339 -7.22 -4.17 -4.03
C PRO A 339 -6.32 -2.97 -4.37
N GLY A 340 -6.34 -2.47 -5.61
CA GLY A 340 -5.58 -1.30 -6.03
C GLY A 340 -6.07 0.02 -5.42
N LEU A 341 -7.29 0.06 -4.86
CA LEU A 341 -7.79 1.28 -4.22
C LEU A 341 -7.02 1.70 -2.96
N SER A 342 -6.21 0.81 -2.37
CA SER A 342 -5.32 1.20 -1.26
C SER A 342 -4.15 2.06 -1.72
N ASP A 343 -3.78 1.96 -2.99
CA ASP A 343 -2.68 2.70 -3.62
C ASP A 343 -3.02 2.89 -5.12
N PRO A 344 -3.99 3.77 -5.44
CA PRO A 344 -4.48 3.94 -6.81
C PRO A 344 -3.45 4.66 -7.67
N ASP A 345 -3.36 4.29 -8.94
CA ASP A 345 -2.43 4.88 -9.90
C ASP A 345 -2.72 6.37 -10.18
N GLU A 346 -3.99 6.77 -10.13
CA GLU A 346 -4.38 8.18 -10.27
C GLU A 346 -5.53 8.56 -9.31
N ILE A 347 -5.45 9.76 -8.72
CA ILE A 347 -6.57 10.38 -7.99
C ILE A 347 -6.95 11.70 -8.64
N ASN A 348 -8.16 11.79 -9.19
CA ASN A 348 -8.65 13.00 -9.87
C ASN A 348 -9.74 13.69 -9.03
N VAL A 349 -9.66 15.02 -8.89
CA VAL A 349 -10.59 15.81 -8.07
C VAL A 349 -11.33 16.83 -8.92
N GLY A 350 -12.67 16.81 -8.85
CA GLY A 350 -13.56 17.79 -9.46
C GLY A 350 -13.74 17.66 -10.98
N GLU A 351 -12.69 17.31 -11.73
CA GLU A 351 -12.80 16.97 -13.14
C GLU A 351 -13.16 15.51 -13.33
N THR A 352 -14.26 15.23 -14.02
CA THR A 352 -14.62 13.87 -14.42
C THR A 352 -14.00 13.59 -15.79
N SER A 353 -12.99 12.73 -15.82
CA SER A 353 -12.37 12.26 -17.07
C SER A 353 -13.24 11.15 -17.67
N GLN A 354 -13.58 11.29 -18.95
CA GLN A 354 -14.28 10.25 -19.70
C GLN A 354 -13.26 9.17 -20.12
N ARG A 355 -13.12 8.11 -19.31
CA ARG A 355 -12.21 6.97 -19.62
C ARG A 355 -12.92 5.88 -20.43
N GLY A 356 -14.12 5.50 -19.99
CA GLY A 356 -14.95 4.48 -20.64
C GLY A 356 -15.84 4.98 -21.78
N ASN A 357 -16.54 4.03 -22.40
CA ASN A 357 -17.52 4.28 -23.47
C ASN A 357 -18.86 4.84 -22.94
N VAL A 358 -19.10 4.74 -21.64
CA VAL A 358 -20.33 5.17 -20.98
C VAL A 358 -20.25 6.65 -20.66
N GLN A 359 -21.22 7.44 -21.12
CA GLN A 359 -21.29 8.87 -20.79
C GLN A 359 -21.33 9.08 -19.28
N ASN A 360 -20.39 9.83 -18.73
CA ASN A 360 -20.41 10.21 -17.32
C ASN A 360 -21.45 11.33 -17.09
N ASN A 361 -22.42 11.11 -16.20
CA ASN A 361 -23.44 12.10 -15.83
C ASN A 361 -23.43 12.44 -14.33
N ILE A 362 -22.36 12.10 -13.61
CA ILE A 362 -22.28 12.28 -12.15
C ILE A 362 -22.51 13.74 -11.77
N GLN A 363 -21.86 14.69 -12.48
CA GLN A 363 -22.02 16.13 -12.22
C GLN A 363 -23.41 16.67 -12.60
N ASP A 364 -24.13 16.02 -13.53
CA ASP A 364 -25.51 16.40 -13.85
C ASP A 364 -26.47 15.99 -12.72
N VAL A 365 -26.18 14.86 -12.06
CA VAL A 365 -26.94 14.35 -10.91
C VAL A 365 -26.61 15.12 -9.63
N PHE A 366 -25.33 15.41 -9.40
CA PHE A 366 -24.82 16.08 -8.21
C PHE A 366 -24.09 17.39 -8.56
N PRO A 367 -24.81 18.44 -8.99
CA PRO A 367 -24.19 19.65 -9.55
C PRO A 367 -23.36 20.46 -8.55
N GLU A 368 -23.60 20.28 -7.25
CA GLU A 368 -22.91 20.99 -6.16
C GLU A 368 -21.90 20.09 -5.41
N ALA A 369 -21.69 18.86 -5.88
CA ALA A 369 -20.72 17.95 -5.29
C ALA A 369 -19.35 18.08 -5.95
N THR A 370 -18.33 17.69 -5.20
CA THR A 370 -16.98 17.42 -5.69
C THR A 370 -16.84 15.90 -5.88
N VAL A 371 -16.47 15.48 -7.08
CA VAL A 371 -16.20 14.08 -7.40
C VAL A 371 -14.71 13.81 -7.20
N VAL A 372 -14.37 12.72 -6.52
CA VAL A 372 -12.99 12.24 -6.37
C VAL A 372 -12.91 10.85 -6.99
N GLU A 373 -12.20 10.72 -8.10
CA GLU A 373 -11.98 9.45 -8.81
C GLU A 373 -10.71 8.80 -8.30
N PHE A 374 -10.81 7.55 -7.87
CA PHE A 374 -9.69 6.66 -7.52
C PHE A 374 -9.54 5.66 -8.66
N TYR A 375 -8.58 5.88 -9.54
CA TYR A 375 -8.34 5.07 -10.73
C TYR A 375 -7.24 4.06 -10.48
N VAL A 376 -7.48 2.82 -10.90
CA VAL A 376 -6.52 1.71 -10.85
C VAL A 376 -6.26 1.25 -12.29
N GLU A 377 -5.00 1.30 -12.70
CA GLU A 377 -4.57 0.90 -14.02
C GLU A 377 -4.71 -0.62 -14.20
N GLY A 378 -5.15 -1.01 -15.39
CA GLY A 378 -5.20 -2.42 -15.75
C GLY A 378 -3.80 -3.01 -15.92
N SER A 379 -3.69 -4.33 -15.78
CA SER A 379 -2.40 -5.03 -15.90
C SER A 379 -2.40 -6.19 -16.91
N GLY A 380 -1.20 -6.53 -17.41
CA GLY A 380 -0.98 -7.65 -18.31
C GLY A 380 -1.44 -7.43 -19.75
N GLU A 381 -1.65 -8.51 -20.51
CA GLU A 381 -2.01 -8.44 -21.94
C GLU A 381 -3.38 -7.78 -22.21
N SER A 382 -4.16 -7.47 -21.16
CA SER A 382 -5.47 -6.84 -21.25
C SER A 382 -5.58 -5.58 -20.40
N ALA A 383 -4.44 -4.91 -20.12
CA ALA A 383 -4.36 -3.66 -19.35
C ALA A 383 -5.40 -2.62 -19.78
N ASP A 384 -5.59 -2.45 -21.10
CA ASP A 384 -6.57 -1.51 -21.66
C ASP A 384 -8.05 -1.87 -21.36
N MET A 385 -8.31 -3.07 -20.83
CA MET A 385 -9.66 -3.66 -20.64
C MET A 385 -9.93 -4.14 -19.21
N ASN A 386 -8.97 -4.04 -18.29
CA ASN A 386 -9.12 -4.46 -16.89
C ASN A 386 -8.72 -3.37 -15.89
N TRP A 387 -8.76 -2.11 -16.30
CA TRP A 387 -8.73 -0.97 -15.39
C TRP A 387 -10.07 -0.84 -14.66
N SER A 388 -10.05 -0.20 -13.49
CA SER A 388 -11.22 0.12 -12.69
C SER A 388 -11.08 1.53 -12.11
N ALA A 389 -12.20 2.15 -11.74
CA ALA A 389 -12.19 3.39 -10.99
C ALA A 389 -13.39 3.50 -10.05
N LEU A 390 -13.16 4.01 -8.84
CA LEU A 390 -14.22 4.36 -7.91
C LEU A 390 -14.37 5.87 -7.84
N ASN A 391 -15.53 6.39 -8.25
CA ASN A 391 -15.89 7.78 -8.11
C ASN A 391 -16.62 8.00 -6.77
N VAL A 392 -15.94 8.67 -5.83
CA VAL A 392 -16.47 9.05 -4.52
C VAL A 392 -17.02 10.47 -4.62
N VAL A 393 -18.34 10.61 -4.44
CA VAL A 393 -19.02 11.89 -4.62
C VAL A 393 -19.27 12.53 -3.26
N MET A 394 -18.64 13.68 -3.04
CA MET A 394 -18.62 14.39 -1.77
C MET A 394 -19.37 15.72 -1.87
N LYS A 395 -20.17 16.03 -0.85
CA LYS A 395 -20.93 17.28 -0.76
C LYS A 395 -20.87 17.86 0.64
N GLN A 396 -20.73 19.17 0.76
CA GLN A 396 -20.81 19.83 2.06
C GLN A 396 -22.25 19.84 2.57
N ASP A 397 -22.44 19.47 3.84
CA ASP A 397 -23.71 19.65 4.52
C ASP A 397 -23.92 21.12 4.97
N ASP A 398 -25.06 21.40 5.60
CA ASP A 398 -25.40 22.75 6.11
C ASP A 398 -24.38 23.32 7.12
N SER A 399 -23.56 22.46 7.74
CA SER A 399 -22.51 22.86 8.68
C SER A 399 -21.15 23.10 8.01
N GLY A 400 -21.03 22.74 6.73
CA GLY A 400 -19.79 22.83 5.95
C GLY A 400 -18.89 21.60 6.08
N GLU A 401 -19.37 20.51 6.68
CA GLU A 401 -18.63 19.24 6.73
C GLU A 401 -18.82 18.47 5.43
N TRP A 402 -17.73 17.89 4.89
CA TRP A 402 -17.80 17.05 3.70
C TRP A 402 -18.45 15.71 4.03
N LYS A 403 -19.50 15.37 3.29
CA LYS A 403 -20.29 14.14 3.42
C LYS A 403 -20.35 13.37 2.11
N LEU A 404 -20.33 12.06 2.22
CA LEU A 404 -20.51 11.11 1.13
C LEU A 404 -21.98 11.10 0.68
N VAL A 405 -22.20 11.34 -0.61
CA VAL A 405 -23.53 11.29 -1.24
C VAL A 405 -23.66 10.22 -2.32
N ALA A 406 -22.55 9.76 -2.91
CA ALA A 406 -22.59 8.60 -3.81
C ALA A 406 -21.26 7.86 -3.93
N LEU A 407 -21.36 6.57 -4.24
CA LEU A 407 -20.28 5.69 -4.68
C LEU A 407 -20.63 5.16 -6.07
N VAL A 408 -19.79 5.49 -7.05
CA VAL A 408 -20.09 5.22 -8.47
C VAL A 408 -18.90 4.52 -9.11
N ASN A 409 -19.12 3.30 -9.59
CA ASN A 409 -18.07 2.53 -10.27
C ASN A 409 -17.91 2.99 -11.73
N ASP A 410 -16.68 2.96 -12.22
CA ASP A 410 -16.34 2.98 -13.63
C ASP A 410 -15.41 1.81 -13.92
N GLU A 411 -15.64 1.12 -15.02
CA GLU A 411 -14.80 0.02 -15.46
C GLU A 411 -14.92 -0.10 -16.97
N TRP A 412 -13.94 -0.77 -17.58
CA TRP A 412 -14.07 -1.09 -18.99
C TRP A 412 -15.28 -2.00 -19.22
N THR A 413 -16.17 -1.57 -20.10
CA THR A 413 -17.36 -2.32 -20.52
C THR A 413 -17.37 -2.51 -22.04
N ILE A 414 -17.61 -3.76 -22.47
CA ILE A 414 -17.87 -4.31 -23.83
C ILE A 414 -16.71 -5.03 -24.54
#